data_AF-A0A5K0XW30-F1
#
_entry.id   AF-A0A5K0XW30-F1
#
_cell.length_a   1.000
_cell.length_b   1.000
_cell.length_c   1.000
_cell.angle_alpha   90.00
_cell.angle_beta   90.00
_cell.angle_gamma   90.00
#
_symmetry.space_group_name_H-M   'P 1'
#
loop_
_entity.id
_entity.type
_entity.pdbx_description
1 polymer ?
#
loop_
_entity_poly.entity_id
_entity_poly.type
_entity_poly.pdbx_seq_one_letter_code
_entity_poly.pdbx_strand_id
1 'polypeptide(L)'
;LFKFCFISIFHQRILHFDIKPHNILLDHKFTPKISDFGLAKFCSKDQSIVSMAAARGTVGYIAPEVVSRNFGNVSYKSDVYSFGMLLLEMVGKRKNVDVNVEHTSQVYFPEWIYNRVNMQQELGAAAEEEDEIAKKLVIVALWCIQVNPVDRPNMKKVVQMLEGTTEMLETPPNPFVSSTR
;
A
#
# COMPACT_ATOMS: atom_id res chain seq x y z
N LEU A 1 14.01 2.30 3.09
CA LEU A 1 12.64 1.80 3.40
C LEU A 1 12.29 0.44 2.77
N PHE A 2 13.21 -0.23 2.05
CA PHE A 2 12.78 -1.23 1.06
C PHE A 2 13.11 -2.70 1.41
N LYS A 3 13.82 -2.98 2.51
CA LYS A 3 13.96 -4.37 3.03
C LYS A 3 12.74 -4.84 3.84
N PHE A 4 11.59 -4.19 3.67
CA PHE A 4 10.52 -4.04 4.66
C PHE A 4 9.62 -5.25 4.92
N CYS A 5 9.65 -6.32 4.12
CA CYS A 5 8.62 -7.37 4.23
C CYS A 5 9.11 -8.81 4.28
N PHE A 6 10.37 -9.05 4.60
CA PHE A 6 10.88 -10.40 4.78
C PHE A 6 11.00 -10.75 6.27
N ILE A 7 9.93 -10.60 7.04
CA ILE A 7 9.89 -11.20 8.37
C ILE A 7 9.37 -12.64 8.20
N SER A 8 10.29 -13.55 7.92
CA SER A 8 10.04 -14.99 7.96
C SER A 8 10.89 -15.61 9.06
N ILE A 9 10.25 -16.29 10.01
CA ILE A 9 10.91 -17.07 11.06
C ILE A 9 10.48 -18.53 10.83
N PHE A 10 11.45 -19.45 10.70
CA PHE A 10 11.24 -20.92 10.64
C PHE A 10 9.98 -21.36 9.86
N HIS A 11 9.99 -21.20 8.53
CA HIS A 11 8.88 -21.61 7.63
C HIS A 11 7.52 -20.91 7.84
N GLN A 12 7.42 -19.94 8.75
CA GLN A 12 6.23 -19.12 8.96
C GLN A 12 6.47 -17.70 8.43
N ARG A 13 5.44 -17.14 7.81
CA ARG A 13 5.36 -15.72 7.44
C ARG A 13 4.65 -14.97 8.55
N ILE A 14 5.14 -13.78 8.87
CA ILE A 14 4.45 -12.87 9.80
C ILE A 14 3.60 -11.91 8.97
N LEU A 15 2.31 -11.86 9.26
CA LEU A 15 1.39 -10.83 8.78
C LEU A 15 1.26 -9.77 9.86
N HIS A 16 1.46 -8.50 9.52
CA HIS A 16 1.45 -7.41 10.49
C HIS A 16 0.04 -6.87 10.77
N PHE A 17 -0.76 -6.67 9.72
CA PHE A 17 -2.11 -6.08 9.74
C PHE A 17 -2.22 -4.63 10.23
N ASP A 18 -1.09 -3.94 10.48
CA ASP A 18 -1.08 -2.55 10.93
C ASP A 18 0.11 -1.76 10.38
N ILE A 19 0.40 -1.96 9.08
CA ILE A 19 1.41 -1.16 8.38
C ILE A 19 0.81 0.23 8.11
N LYS A 20 1.38 1.24 8.77
CA LYS A 20 1.01 2.67 8.66
C LYS A 20 2.21 3.53 9.06
N PRO A 21 2.27 4.82 8.67
CA PRO A 21 3.40 5.70 9.00
C PRO A 21 3.76 5.72 10.50
N HIS A 22 2.76 5.75 11.38
CA HIS A 22 2.94 5.76 12.85
C HIS A 22 3.70 4.54 13.38
N ASN A 23 3.64 3.41 12.68
CA ASN A 23 4.32 2.17 13.08
C ASN A 23 5.67 1.99 12.38
N ILE A 24 6.10 2.96 11.56
CA ILE A 24 7.43 2.99 10.94
C ILE A 24 8.33 3.95 11.72
N LEU A 25 9.16 3.40 12.60
CA LEU A 25 10.13 4.15 13.39
C LEU A 25 11.40 4.40 12.56
N LEU A 26 12.09 5.50 12.82
CA LEU A 26 13.39 5.81 12.20
C LEU A 26 14.47 5.74 13.28
N ASP A 27 15.58 5.07 12.99
CA ASP A 27 16.76 5.14 13.85
C ASP A 27 17.62 6.39 13.56
N HIS A 28 18.73 6.53 14.27
CA HIS A 28 19.66 7.67 14.15
C HIS A 28 20.27 7.84 12.75
N LYS A 29 20.19 6.83 11.87
CA LYS A 29 20.62 6.91 10.47
C LYS A 29 19.45 7.10 9.51
N PHE A 30 18.28 7.47 10.02
CA PHE A 30 17.02 7.47 9.28
C PHE A 30 16.72 6.11 8.64
N THR A 31 17.24 5.01 9.21
CA THR A 31 16.90 3.67 8.74
C THR A 31 15.54 3.29 9.32
N PRO A 32 14.54 3.00 8.46
CA PRO A 32 13.19 2.74 8.90
C PRO A 32 13.06 1.31 9.47
N LYS A 33 12.25 1.15 10.53
CA LYS A 33 11.98 -0.10 11.24
C LYS A 33 10.49 -0.24 11.54
N ILE A 34 9.95 -1.44 11.36
CA ILE A 34 8.55 -1.74 11.69
C ILE A 34 8.43 -1.96 13.20
N SER A 35 7.36 -1.43 13.79
CA SER A 35 7.00 -1.58 15.19
C SER A 35 5.53 -1.96 15.33
N ASP A 36 5.11 -2.23 16.58
CA ASP A 36 3.73 -2.59 16.93
C ASP A 36 3.17 -3.87 16.27
N PHE A 37 3.70 -5.01 16.70
CA PHE A 37 3.23 -6.33 16.28
C PHE A 37 2.00 -6.81 17.07
N GLY A 38 1.25 -5.92 17.74
CA GLY A 38 0.11 -6.29 18.58
C GLY A 38 -1.02 -7.00 17.81
N LEU A 39 -1.15 -6.71 16.52
CA LEU A 39 -2.11 -7.36 15.62
C LEU A 39 -1.51 -8.50 14.79
N ALA A 40 -0.20 -8.73 14.88
CA ALA A 40 0.50 -9.63 14.00
C ALA A 40 0.07 -11.10 14.18
N LYS A 41 0.18 -11.90 13.12
CA LYS A 41 -0.05 -13.35 13.18
C LYS A 41 0.96 -14.11 12.35
N PHE A 42 1.23 -15.33 12.79
CA PHE A 42 1.92 -16.32 11.98
C PHE A 42 0.96 -16.93 10.95
N CYS A 43 1.47 -17.08 9.74
CA CYS A 43 0.82 -17.72 8.61
C CYS A 43 1.77 -18.79 8.08
N SER A 44 1.31 -20.03 7.98
CA SER A 44 2.15 -21.11 7.43
C SER A 44 2.42 -20.84 5.95
N LYS A 45 3.58 -21.26 5.43
CA LYS A 45 3.86 -21.11 4.00
C LYS A 45 2.84 -21.85 3.13
N ASP A 46 2.25 -22.93 3.65
CA ASP A 46 1.36 -23.86 2.94
C ASP A 46 -0.12 -23.49 3.06
N GLN A 47 -0.52 -22.72 4.08
CA GLN A 47 -1.85 -22.12 4.18
C GLN A 47 -1.71 -20.62 3.94
N SER A 48 -1.92 -20.18 2.70
CA SER A 48 -1.92 -18.75 2.35
C SER A 48 -3.10 -17.97 2.92
N ILE A 49 -4.04 -18.66 3.60
CA ILE A 49 -5.31 -18.15 4.09
C ILE A 49 -5.31 -18.16 5.61
N VAL A 50 -5.44 -17.00 6.23
CA VAL A 50 -5.61 -16.89 7.69
C VAL A 50 -7.10 -16.78 8.02
N SER A 51 -7.62 -17.72 8.80
CA SER A 51 -8.98 -17.60 9.35
C SER A 51 -9.01 -16.45 10.35
N MET A 52 -9.73 -15.37 10.01
CA MET A 52 -9.95 -14.24 10.91
C MET A 52 -11.38 -14.24 11.44
N ALA A 53 -11.53 -14.01 12.75
CA ALA A 53 -12.82 -13.92 13.45
C ALA A 53 -13.45 -12.52 13.40
N ALA A 54 -12.64 -11.46 13.19
CA ALA A 54 -13.09 -10.08 13.05
C ALA A 54 -12.06 -9.27 12.25
N ALA A 55 -12.53 -8.21 11.58
CA ALA A 55 -11.67 -7.23 10.93
C ALA A 55 -10.79 -6.51 11.96
N ARG A 56 -9.53 -6.24 11.62
CA ARG A 56 -8.55 -5.55 12.48
C ARG A 56 -7.56 -4.77 11.63
N GLY A 57 -6.93 -3.77 12.25
CA GLY A 57 -6.01 -2.84 11.62
C GLY A 57 -6.52 -1.41 11.74
N THR A 58 -5.84 -0.48 11.08
CA THR A 58 -6.18 0.95 11.10
C THR A 58 -7.02 1.35 9.88
N VAL A 59 -8.19 1.95 10.10
CA VAL A 59 -9.07 2.48 9.03
C VAL A 59 -8.26 3.36 8.06
N GLY A 60 -8.45 3.15 6.76
CA GLY A 60 -7.67 3.79 5.70
C GLY A 60 -6.45 2.98 5.23
N TYR A 61 -6.04 1.93 5.96
CA TYR A 61 -4.95 1.02 5.54
C TYR A 61 -5.39 -0.45 5.49
N ILE A 62 -6.59 -0.76 5.97
CA ILE A 62 -7.13 -2.13 5.98
C ILE A 62 -7.48 -2.54 4.55
N ALA A 63 -6.92 -3.67 4.13
CA ALA A 63 -7.24 -4.27 2.83
C ALA A 63 -8.72 -4.73 2.76
N PRO A 64 -9.40 -4.62 1.61
CA PRO A 64 -10.82 -4.97 1.50
C PRO A 64 -11.15 -6.41 1.97
N GLU A 65 -10.27 -7.37 1.68
CA GLU A 65 -10.45 -8.77 2.05
C GLU A 65 -10.34 -9.03 3.57
N VAL A 66 -9.73 -8.10 4.31
CA VAL A 66 -9.67 -8.15 5.78
C VAL A 66 -11.00 -7.73 6.40
N VAL A 67 -11.77 -6.87 5.72
CA VAL A 67 -13.12 -6.47 6.15
C VAL A 67 -14.15 -7.49 5.71
N SER A 68 -14.06 -7.97 4.46
CA SER A 68 -15.01 -8.93 3.90
C SER A 68 -14.32 -9.92 2.97
N ARG A 69 -14.54 -11.22 3.22
CA ARG A 69 -13.99 -12.32 2.40
C ARG A 69 -14.52 -12.33 0.97
N ASN A 70 -15.55 -11.54 0.65
CA ASN A 70 -16.04 -11.38 -0.72
C ASN A 70 -14.99 -10.75 -1.64
N PHE A 71 -14.02 -10.01 -1.09
CA PHE A 71 -12.91 -9.42 -1.85
C PHE A 71 -11.69 -10.35 -1.98
N GLY A 72 -11.75 -11.57 -1.44
CA GLY A 72 -10.69 -12.57 -1.53
C GLY A 72 -10.22 -13.08 -0.17
N ASN A 73 -9.07 -13.76 -0.17
CA ASN A 73 -8.50 -14.36 1.03
C ASN A 73 -7.41 -13.48 1.65
N VAL A 74 -7.47 -13.33 2.98
CA VAL A 74 -6.44 -12.64 3.76
C VAL A 74 -5.12 -13.38 3.68
N SER A 75 -4.06 -12.67 3.29
CA SER A 75 -2.71 -13.22 3.10
C SER A 75 -1.65 -12.12 3.29
N TYR A 76 -0.39 -12.40 2.95
CA TYR A 76 0.67 -11.37 2.90
C TYR A 76 0.36 -10.22 1.94
N LYS A 77 -0.56 -10.41 0.99
CA LYS A 77 -1.05 -9.36 0.10
C LYS A 77 -1.87 -8.29 0.83
N SER A 78 -2.39 -8.58 2.02
CA SER A 78 -3.08 -7.60 2.84
C SER A 78 -2.10 -6.55 3.39
N ASP A 79 -0.90 -6.96 3.82
CA ASP A 79 0.14 -6.00 4.22
C ASP A 79 0.71 -5.21 3.03
N VAL A 80 0.73 -5.81 1.82
CA VAL A 80 1.09 -5.10 0.58
C VAL A 80 0.11 -3.94 0.33
N TYR A 81 -1.19 -4.16 0.51
CA TYR A 81 -2.19 -3.11 0.38
C TYR A 81 -1.93 -1.96 1.35
N SER A 82 -1.74 -2.29 2.64
CA SER A 82 -1.44 -1.29 3.66
C SER A 82 -0.16 -0.50 3.36
N PHE A 83 0.87 -1.17 2.82
CA PHE A 83 2.09 -0.51 2.33
C PHE A 83 1.81 0.46 1.16
N GLY A 84 0.95 0.09 0.21
CA GLY A 84 0.52 1.00 -0.85
C GLY A 84 -0.17 2.26 -0.32
N MET A 85 -1.08 2.10 0.64
CA MET A 85 -1.74 3.24 1.30
C MET A 85 -0.74 4.13 2.06
N LEU A 86 0.27 3.53 2.68
CA LEU A 86 1.38 4.26 3.30
C LEU A 86 2.17 5.09 2.29
N LEU A 87 2.51 4.51 1.13
CA LEU A 87 3.22 5.24 0.06
C LEU A 87 2.39 6.42 -0.47
N LEU A 88 1.08 6.23 -0.67
CA LEU A 88 0.18 7.31 -1.08
C LEU A 88 0.17 8.46 -0.07
N GLU A 89 0.17 8.16 1.22
CA GLU A 89 0.24 9.19 2.27
C GLU A 89 1.56 9.97 2.24
N MET A 90 2.66 9.27 2.01
CA MET A 90 3.98 9.90 1.89
C MET A 90 4.03 10.91 0.75
N VAL A 91 3.42 10.58 -0.39
CA VAL A 91 3.38 11.48 -1.56
C VAL A 91 2.36 12.60 -1.36
N GLY A 92 1.17 12.28 -0.83
CA GLY A 92 0.06 13.22 -0.72
C GLY A 92 0.28 14.35 0.26
N LYS A 93 1.26 14.24 1.18
CA LYS A 93 1.46 15.15 2.32
C LYS A 93 0.16 15.44 3.11
N ARG A 94 -0.86 14.61 2.94
CA ARG A 94 -2.22 14.73 3.50
C ARG A 94 -2.60 13.39 4.09
N LYS A 95 -3.22 13.40 5.28
CA LYS A 95 -3.72 12.19 5.93
C LYS A 95 -4.84 11.59 5.08
N ASN A 96 -4.83 10.27 4.87
CA ASN A 96 -5.84 9.56 4.08
C ASN A 96 -7.28 9.66 4.62
N VAL A 97 -7.45 10.18 5.85
CA VAL A 97 -8.73 10.45 6.49
C VAL A 97 -8.64 11.82 7.16
N ASP A 98 -8.89 12.88 6.41
CA ASP A 98 -9.14 14.21 6.98
C ASP A 98 -10.65 14.46 6.94
N VAL A 99 -11.33 14.21 8.06
CA VAL A 99 -12.80 14.33 8.22
C VAL A 99 -13.26 15.79 8.15
N ASN A 100 -12.32 16.75 8.04
CA ASN A 100 -12.59 18.19 8.07
C ASN A 100 -12.42 18.89 6.71
N VAL A 101 -12.35 18.17 5.58
CA VAL A 101 -12.40 18.84 4.26
C VAL A 101 -13.84 19.13 3.87
N GLU A 102 -14.37 20.19 4.50
CA GLU A 102 -15.55 20.89 4.03
C GLU A 102 -15.22 21.59 2.70
N HIS A 103 -15.99 21.26 1.65
CA HIS A 103 -16.23 22.09 0.46
C HIS A 103 -15.27 22.10 -0.77
N THR A 104 -14.59 21.01 -1.12
CA THR A 104 -14.25 20.77 -2.55
C THR A 104 -14.56 19.33 -2.93
N SER A 105 -15.42 19.13 -3.93
CA SER A 105 -15.82 17.85 -4.56
C SER A 105 -14.95 16.66 -4.15
N GLN A 106 -15.50 15.83 -3.26
CA GLN A 106 -14.87 14.74 -2.49
C GLN A 106 -14.33 13.61 -3.38
N VAL A 107 -13.33 13.85 -4.22
CA VAL A 107 -12.63 12.77 -4.91
C VAL A 107 -11.70 12.11 -3.89
N TYR A 108 -11.97 10.84 -3.59
CA TYR A 108 -11.13 10.00 -2.73
C TYR A 108 -9.67 10.13 -3.19
N PHE A 109 -8.75 10.49 -2.30
CA PHE A 109 -7.37 10.86 -2.67
C PHE A 109 -6.68 9.83 -3.60
N PRO A 110 -6.81 8.51 -3.35
CA PRO A 110 -6.30 7.50 -4.26
C PRO A 110 -6.92 7.52 -5.68
N GLU A 111 -8.20 7.87 -5.83
CA GLU A 111 -8.85 8.03 -7.14
C GLU A 111 -8.38 9.30 -7.86
N TRP A 112 -8.23 10.40 -7.12
CA TRP A 112 -7.72 11.66 -7.66
C TRP A 112 -6.29 11.52 -8.19
N ILE A 113 -5.40 10.87 -7.42
CA ILE A 113 -3.99 10.70 -7.80
C ILE A 113 -3.85 9.72 -8.98
N TYR A 114 -4.71 8.69 -9.06
CA TYR A 114 -4.77 7.80 -10.21
C TYR A 114 -5.05 8.57 -11.50
N ASN A 115 -6.08 9.41 -11.49
CA ASN A 115 -6.48 10.18 -12.66
C ASN A 115 -5.36 11.13 -13.15
N ARG A 116 -4.63 11.77 -12.23
CA ARG A 116 -3.47 12.61 -12.58
C ARG A 116 -2.35 11.82 -13.25
N VAL A 117 -1.94 10.70 -12.67
CA VAL A 117 -0.87 9.86 -13.24
C VAL A 117 -1.30 9.27 -14.59
N ASN A 118 -2.55 8.82 -14.71
CA ASN A 118 -3.10 8.31 -15.96
C ASN A 118 -3.13 9.37 -17.07
N MET A 119 -3.34 10.64 -16.71
CA MET A 119 -3.28 11.78 -17.64
C MET A 119 -1.85 12.34 -17.83
N GLN A 120 -0.82 11.68 -17.31
CA GLN A 120 0.59 12.12 -17.37
C GLN A 120 0.81 13.56 -16.85
N GLN A 121 0.00 14.00 -15.89
CA GLN A 121 0.13 15.32 -15.28
C GLN A 121 1.19 15.32 -14.19
N GLU A 122 1.89 16.44 -14.04
CA GLU A 122 2.82 16.66 -12.93
C GLU A 122 2.10 16.59 -11.57
N LEU A 123 2.80 16.05 -10.58
CA LEU A 123 2.28 15.96 -9.21
C LEU A 123 2.51 17.26 -8.44
N GLY A 124 3.32 18.18 -8.99
CA GLY A 124 3.56 19.52 -8.47
C GLY A 124 4.63 19.55 -7.38
N ALA A 125 5.65 18.69 -7.49
CA ALA A 125 6.81 18.73 -6.60
C ALA A 125 7.70 19.96 -6.90
N ALA A 126 8.55 20.33 -5.95
CA ALA A 126 9.35 21.56 -6.05
C ALA A 126 10.51 21.44 -7.06
N ALA A 127 10.97 20.21 -7.31
CA ALA A 127 11.99 19.88 -8.28
C ALA A 127 11.54 18.71 -9.18
N GLU A 128 12.02 18.68 -10.43
CA GLU A 128 11.70 17.61 -11.39
C GLU A 128 12.09 16.22 -10.85
N GLU A 129 13.24 16.09 -10.18
CA GLU A 129 13.67 14.84 -9.56
C GLU A 129 12.72 14.35 -8.46
N GLU A 130 12.17 15.29 -7.67
CA GLU A 130 11.18 14.97 -6.63
C GLU A 130 9.85 14.52 -7.26
N ASP A 131 9.46 15.13 -8.39
CA ASP A 131 8.24 14.77 -9.13
C ASP A 131 8.37 13.35 -9.73
N GLU A 132 9.53 13.00 -10.28
CA GLU A 132 9.81 11.66 -10.80
C GLU A 132 9.82 10.59 -9.70
N ILE A 133 10.39 10.89 -8.53
CA ILE A 133 10.30 10.01 -7.36
C ILE A 133 8.83 9.86 -6.93
N ALA A 134 8.09 10.96 -6.84
CA ALA A 134 6.68 10.95 -6.45
C ALA A 134 5.83 10.11 -7.43
N LYS A 135 6.01 10.30 -8.74
CA LYS A 135 5.33 9.50 -9.79
C LYS A 135 5.62 8.02 -9.62
N LYS A 136 6.88 7.64 -9.42
CA LYS A 136 7.28 6.25 -9.18
C LYS A 136 6.59 5.67 -7.94
N LEU A 137 6.60 6.40 -6.83
CA LEU A 137 5.93 5.99 -5.59
C LEU A 137 4.43 5.80 -5.78
N VAL A 138 3.77 6.70 -6.51
CA VAL A 138 2.34 6.59 -6.81
C VAL A 138 2.05 5.36 -7.67
N ILE A 139 2.79 5.14 -8.76
CA ILE A 139 2.56 3.97 -9.63
C ILE A 139 2.71 2.66 -8.84
N VAL A 140 3.78 2.54 -8.06
CA VAL A 140 4.00 1.36 -7.20
C VAL A 140 2.87 1.21 -6.18
N ALA A 141 2.43 2.31 -5.57
CA ALA A 141 1.34 2.30 -4.61
C ALA A 141 0.02 1.84 -5.25
N LEU A 142 -0.31 2.33 -6.44
CA LEU A 142 -1.51 1.95 -7.20
C LEU A 142 -1.52 0.44 -7.55
N TRP A 143 -0.35 -0.14 -7.84
CA TRP A 143 -0.21 -1.60 -8.00
C TRP A 143 -0.47 -2.34 -6.68
N CYS A 144 -0.03 -1.78 -5.56
CA CYS A 144 -0.20 -2.38 -4.24
C CYS A 144 -1.65 -2.30 -3.73
N ILE A 145 -2.43 -1.28 -4.11
CA ILE A 145 -3.80 -1.07 -3.60
C ILE A 145 -4.91 -1.64 -4.48
N GLN A 146 -4.59 -2.53 -5.43
CA GLN A 146 -5.59 -3.23 -6.23
C GLN A 146 -6.61 -3.95 -5.34
N VAL A 147 -7.90 -3.88 -5.69
CA VAL A 147 -8.99 -4.45 -4.89
C VAL A 147 -8.78 -5.95 -4.71
N ASN A 148 -8.51 -6.66 -5.80
CA ASN A 148 -8.24 -8.09 -5.78
C ASN A 148 -6.80 -8.37 -5.32
N PRO A 149 -6.58 -9.15 -4.24
CA PRO A 149 -5.25 -9.45 -3.70
C PRO A 149 -4.33 -10.16 -4.69
N VAL A 150 -4.87 -10.87 -5.68
CA VAL A 150 -4.08 -11.63 -6.66
C VAL A 150 -3.28 -10.68 -7.56
N ASP A 151 -3.87 -9.54 -7.92
CA ASP A 151 -3.32 -8.56 -8.85
C ASP A 151 -2.22 -7.68 -8.21
N ARG A 152 -2.15 -7.67 -6.87
CA ARG A 152 -1.09 -6.95 -6.14
C ARG A 152 0.27 -7.64 -6.34
N PRO A 153 1.37 -6.90 -6.56
CA PRO A 153 2.71 -7.50 -6.61
C PRO A 153 3.09 -8.12 -5.27
N ASN A 154 4.03 -9.07 -5.28
CA ASN A 154 4.69 -9.48 -4.04
C ASN A 154 5.77 -8.46 -3.66
N MET A 155 6.18 -8.44 -2.39
CA MET A 155 7.12 -7.43 -1.91
C MET A 155 8.50 -7.49 -2.56
N LYS A 156 8.93 -8.65 -3.09
CA LYS A 156 10.17 -8.71 -3.89
C LYS A 156 10.03 -7.87 -5.17
N LYS A 157 8.89 -7.99 -5.86
CA LYS A 157 8.60 -7.21 -7.07
C LYS A 157 8.41 -5.73 -6.75
N VAL A 158 7.76 -5.38 -5.64
CA VAL A 158 7.63 -4.00 -5.17
C VAL A 158 9.01 -3.34 -5.00
N VAL A 159 9.96 -4.03 -4.35
CA VAL A 159 11.33 -3.53 -4.20
C VAL A 159 12.00 -3.32 -5.54
N GLN A 160 11.87 -4.27 -6.47
CA GLN A 160 12.42 -4.13 -7.83
C GLN A 160 11.83 -2.93 -8.58
N MET A 161 10.54 -2.66 -8.42
CA MET A 161 9.89 -1.50 -9.05
C MET A 161 10.40 -0.18 -8.46
N LEU A 162 10.68 -0.15 -7.16
CA LEU A 162 11.17 1.04 -6.46
C LEU A 162 12.66 1.33 -6.75
N GLU A 163 13.47 0.27 -6.88
CA GLU A 163 14.89 0.36 -7.22
C GLU A 163 15.13 0.56 -8.73
N GLY A 164 14.16 0.21 -9.57
CA GLY A 164 14.23 0.35 -11.03
C GLY A 164 13.97 1.78 -11.54
N THR A 165 14.02 1.97 -12.86
CA THR A 165 13.71 3.25 -13.53
C THR A 165 12.21 3.44 -13.70
N THR A 166 11.73 4.69 -13.64
CA THR A 166 10.30 5.03 -13.76
C THR A 166 9.74 4.66 -15.13
N GLU A 167 10.54 4.80 -16.20
CA GLU A 167 10.17 4.51 -17.59
C GLU A 167 9.75 3.05 -17.84
N MET A 168 10.17 2.12 -16.97
CA MET A 168 9.80 0.70 -17.07
C MET A 168 8.49 0.36 -16.35
N LEU A 169 7.84 1.34 -15.70
CA LEU A 169 6.64 1.12 -14.91
C LEU A 169 5.39 1.53 -15.70
N GLU A 170 4.53 0.57 -15.94
CA GLU A 170 3.19 0.82 -16.48
C GLU A 170 2.22 1.19 -15.36
N THR A 171 1.32 2.12 -15.63
CA THR A 171 0.20 2.44 -14.74
C THR A 171 -0.72 1.23 -14.63
N PRO A 172 -1.06 0.76 -13.42
CA PRO A 172 -1.98 -0.37 -13.25
C PRO A 172 -3.40 -0.01 -13.71
N PRO A 173 -4.28 -1.02 -13.85
CA PRO A 173 -5.72 -0.79 -14.00
C PRO A 173 -6.27 0.08 -12.86
N ASN A 174 -7.33 0.85 -13.14
CA ASN A 174 -7.99 1.69 -12.15
C ASN A 174 -8.59 0.81 -11.04
N PRO A 175 -8.08 0.88 -9.80
CA PRO A 175 -8.57 0.03 -8.72
C PRO A 175 -9.95 0.46 -8.19
N PHE A 176 -10.46 1.63 -8.59
CA PHE A 176 -11.74 2.20 -8.11
C PHE A 176 -12.90 1.95 -9.06
N VAL A 177 -12.63 1.53 -10.30
CA VAL A 177 -13.69 1.19 -11.26
C VAL A 177 -14.07 -0.27 -11.04
N SER A 178 -15.31 -0.51 -10.62
CA SER A 178 -15.88 -1.85 -10.62
C SER A 178 -15.82 -2.39 -12.04
N SER A 179 -15.01 -3.42 -12.28
CA SER A 179 -15.14 -4.20 -13.51
C SER A 179 -16.53 -4.82 -13.49
N THR A 180 -17.45 -4.26 -14.27
CA THR A 180 -18.74 -4.87 -14.55
C THR A 180 -18.45 -6.23 -15.18
N ARG A 181 -18.64 -7.30 -14.41
CA ARG A 181 -18.77 -8.65 -14.92
C ARG A 181 -20.18 -9.13 -14.62
#